data_AF-A0A2J8RX27-F1
#
_entry.id   AF-A0A2J8RX27-F1
#
_cell.length_a   1.000
_cell.length_b   1.000
_cell.length_c   1.000
_cell.angle_alpha   90.00
_cell.angle_beta   90.00
_cell.angle_gamma   90.00
#
_symmetry.space_group_name_H-M   'P 1'
#
loop_
_entity.id
_entity.type
_entity.pdbx_description
1 polymer ?
#
loop_
_entity_poly.entity_id
_entity_poly.type
_entity_poly.pdbx_seq_one_letter_code
_entity_poly.pdbx_strand_id
1 'polypeptide(L)'
;MQAARMAPSLGRQLLRLGVGSSRLTALLGQPRPGPARRPYAGGAAQLALDKSDSHPSDALTRKKPAKAESKSFAVGMFKGQLTTDQVFPYPSVLNEEQTQFLKELVEPVSRFFEEVNDPAKNDALEMVEETTWQGLKELGAFGLQVPSELGGVGLCNTQYARLVEIVGMHDLGVGITLGAHQSIGFKGILLFGTKAQKEKYLPKLASALSPTGETVAAFCLTEPS
;
A
#
# COMPACT_ATOMS: atom_id res chain seq x y z
N MET A 1 -15.61 23.67 -40.72
CA MET A 1 -14.79 23.74 -39.49
C MET A 1 -15.74 23.74 -38.30
N GLN A 2 -15.98 22.56 -37.71
CA GLN A 2 -16.87 22.38 -36.56
C GLN A 2 -16.04 21.92 -35.36
N ALA A 3 -16.18 22.65 -34.25
CA ALA A 3 -15.51 22.39 -32.99
C ALA A 3 -16.19 21.21 -32.26
N ALA A 4 -15.44 20.13 -32.01
CA ALA A 4 -15.90 19.00 -31.22
C ALA A 4 -15.73 19.29 -29.72
N ARG A 5 -16.85 19.21 -29.00
CA ARG A 5 -16.92 19.31 -27.53
C ARG A 5 -16.37 18.03 -26.90
N MET A 6 -15.42 18.15 -25.98
CA MET A 6 -14.99 17.06 -25.10
C MET A 6 -16.07 16.72 -24.08
N ALA A 7 -16.41 15.45 -23.96
CA ALA A 7 -17.26 14.91 -22.90
C ALA A 7 -16.40 14.61 -21.64
N PRO A 8 -16.87 14.94 -20.42
CA PRO A 8 -16.16 14.59 -19.19
C PRO A 8 -16.39 13.13 -18.76
N SER A 9 -15.34 12.54 -18.20
CA SER A 9 -15.16 11.14 -17.79
C SER A 9 -16.19 10.61 -16.78
N LEU A 10 -16.71 9.41 -17.04
CA LEU A 10 -17.53 8.57 -16.15
C LEU A 10 -16.72 8.07 -14.94
N GLY A 11 -16.63 8.89 -13.88
CA GLY A 11 -15.99 8.51 -12.61
C GLY A 11 -16.79 8.90 -11.36
N ARG A 12 -18.08 9.24 -11.49
CA ARG A 12 -18.89 9.77 -10.37
C ARG A 12 -20.37 9.33 -10.40
N GLN A 13 -20.64 8.06 -10.72
CA GLN A 13 -22.04 7.59 -10.85
C GLN A 13 -22.47 6.47 -9.89
N LEU A 14 -21.77 6.28 -8.77
CA LEU A 14 -22.21 5.36 -7.71
C LEU A 14 -22.44 6.00 -6.33
N LEU A 15 -22.58 7.34 -6.25
CA LEU A 15 -22.81 8.06 -4.98
C LEU A 15 -23.97 9.08 -5.03
N ARG A 16 -25.03 8.80 -5.78
CA ARG A 16 -26.22 9.67 -5.80
C ARG A 16 -27.52 8.91 -5.57
N LEU A 17 -27.69 8.41 -4.35
CA LEU A 17 -29.01 8.29 -3.72
C LEU A 17 -28.84 8.65 -2.24
N GLY A 18 -29.34 9.82 -1.83
CA GLY A 18 -29.49 10.18 -0.42
C GLY A 18 -29.00 11.58 -0.03
N VAL A 19 -29.98 12.47 0.16
CA VAL A 19 -29.99 13.58 1.14
C VAL A 19 -29.23 14.89 0.81
N GLY A 20 -30.01 15.91 0.47
CA GLY A 20 -30.17 17.11 1.32
C GLY A 20 -29.00 18.09 1.46
N SER A 21 -29.11 19.17 0.67
CA SER A 21 -28.41 20.46 0.81
C SER A 21 -28.43 21.04 2.24
N SER A 22 -27.26 21.38 2.80
CA SER A 22 -27.08 22.67 3.50
C SER A 22 -25.60 23.10 3.52
N ARG A 23 -25.41 24.41 3.63
CA ARG A 23 -24.24 25.20 3.21
C ARG A 23 -23.08 25.21 4.22
N LEU A 24 -21.89 25.47 3.65
CA LEU A 24 -20.68 25.97 4.30
C LEU A 24 -20.95 27.09 5.31
N THR A 25 -20.33 26.99 6.49
CA THR A 25 -19.90 28.14 7.29
C THR A 25 -18.48 27.89 7.78
N ALA A 26 -17.59 28.83 7.47
CA ALA A 26 -16.20 28.85 7.87
C ALA A 26 -16.05 29.15 9.38
N LEU A 27 -15.12 28.47 10.05
CA LEU A 27 -14.49 28.97 11.27
C LEU A 27 -12.97 28.98 11.10
N LEU A 28 -12.45 30.21 11.09
CA LEU A 28 -11.05 30.57 11.22
C LEU A 28 -10.57 30.31 12.66
N GLY A 29 -9.33 29.82 12.80
CA GLY A 29 -8.52 30.01 14.00
C GLY A 29 -8.39 28.82 14.95
N GLN A 30 -7.47 27.89 14.63
CA GLN A 30 -6.81 27.03 15.62
C GLN A 30 -5.31 26.91 15.27
N PRO A 31 -4.41 26.89 16.27
CA PRO A 31 -2.96 26.89 16.04
C PRO A 31 -2.49 25.57 15.40
N ARG A 32 -1.50 25.66 14.50
CA ARG A 32 -0.92 24.51 13.79
C ARG A 32 -0.28 23.55 14.80
N PRO A 33 -0.67 22.27 14.88
CA PRO A 33 0.14 21.29 15.57
C PRO A 33 1.45 21.11 14.80
N GLY A 34 2.59 21.16 15.51
CA GLY A 34 3.90 20.85 14.96
C GLY A 34 3.94 19.43 14.35
N PRO A 35 4.98 19.08 13.56
CA PRO A 35 4.97 17.84 12.80
C PRO A 35 4.83 16.64 13.74
N ALA A 36 3.72 15.92 13.59
CA ALA A 36 3.49 14.65 14.26
C ALA A 36 4.65 13.71 13.92
N ARG A 37 5.42 13.29 14.93
CA ARG A 37 6.41 12.22 14.76
C ARG A 37 5.66 10.98 14.32
N ARG A 38 5.89 10.55 13.07
CA ARG A 38 5.33 9.32 12.50
C ARG A 38 5.78 8.14 13.37
N PRO A 39 4.87 7.40 14.04
CA PRO A 39 5.32 6.34 14.95
C PRO A 39 5.86 5.09 14.24
N TYR A 40 5.80 5.01 12.90
CA TYR A 40 6.19 3.81 12.16
C TYR A 40 6.86 4.11 10.80
N ALA A 41 7.88 4.96 10.80
CA ALA A 41 8.96 4.73 9.87
C ALA A 41 9.76 3.53 10.41
N GLY A 42 9.68 2.37 9.75
CA GLY A 42 10.55 1.25 10.10
C GLY A 42 11.99 1.74 10.16
N GLY A 43 12.79 1.28 11.13
CA GLY A 43 14.16 1.81 11.34
C GLY A 43 15.00 1.83 10.07
N ALA A 44 14.77 0.89 9.13
CA ALA A 44 15.38 0.87 7.81
C ALA A 44 14.98 2.03 6.89
N ALA A 45 13.71 2.45 6.89
CA ALA A 45 13.22 3.60 6.13
C ALA A 45 13.74 4.93 6.71
N GLN A 46 13.85 5.02 8.04
CA GLN A 46 14.41 6.20 8.71
C GLN A 46 15.92 6.32 8.44
N LEU A 47 16.67 5.21 8.50
CA LEU A 47 18.10 5.16 8.20
C LEU A 47 18.45 5.47 6.74
N ALA A 48 17.53 5.23 5.80
CA ALA A 48 17.72 5.56 4.39
C ALA A 48 17.60 7.07 4.13
N LEU A 49 16.77 7.79 4.89
CA LEU A 49 16.58 9.23 4.76
C LEU A 49 17.74 10.03 5.38
N ASP A 50 18.34 9.54 6.47
CA ASP A 50 19.42 10.25 7.17
C ASP A 50 20.78 10.24 6.41
N LYS A 51 20.92 9.46 5.33
CA LYS A 51 22.18 9.34 4.59
C LYS A 51 22.43 10.44 3.55
N SER A 52 21.45 11.30 3.23
CA SER A 52 21.61 12.27 2.13
C SER A 52 22.33 13.57 2.50
N ASP A 53 22.50 13.89 3.79
CA ASP A 53 22.77 15.28 4.20
C ASP A 53 24.13 15.54 4.88
N SER A 54 25.12 14.62 4.84
CA SER A 54 26.42 14.88 5.46
C SER A 54 27.52 15.27 4.47
N HIS A 55 27.90 16.56 4.46
CA HIS A 55 29.14 17.07 3.86
C HIS A 55 30.39 16.70 4.70
N PRO A 56 31.58 16.54 4.08
CA PRO A 56 32.73 15.89 4.70
C PRO A 56 33.75 16.86 5.34
N SER A 57 33.38 17.62 6.37
CA SER A 57 34.35 18.48 7.10
C SER A 57 34.49 18.26 8.61
N ASP A 58 33.63 17.45 9.26
CA ASP A 58 33.67 17.25 10.72
C ASP A 58 34.11 15.83 11.14
N ALA A 59 35.22 15.35 10.55
CA ALA A 59 35.70 13.98 10.78
C ALA A 59 36.47 13.77 12.09
N LEU A 60 36.68 14.79 12.92
CA LEU A 60 37.52 14.70 14.11
C LEU A 60 36.77 15.14 15.37
N THR A 61 35.81 14.32 15.83
CA THR A 61 35.35 14.15 17.25
C THR A 61 33.99 13.45 17.40
N ARG A 62 33.52 12.65 16.44
CA ARG A 62 32.24 11.93 16.61
C ARG A 62 32.41 10.72 17.54
N LYS A 63 32.13 10.90 18.84
CA LYS A 63 31.91 9.79 19.80
C LYS A 63 30.89 8.83 19.15
N LYS A 64 31.30 7.59 18.94
CA LYS A 64 30.45 6.54 18.36
C LYS A 64 29.22 6.39 19.28
N PRO A 65 27.99 6.62 18.78
CA PRO A 65 26.81 6.45 19.63
C PRO A 65 26.78 5.00 20.12
N ALA A 66 26.46 4.81 21.40
CA ALA A 66 26.26 3.48 21.97
C ALA A 66 25.24 2.74 21.09
N LYS A 67 25.55 1.49 20.70
CA LYS A 67 24.62 0.68 19.90
C LYS A 67 23.32 0.54 20.70
N ALA A 68 22.23 1.07 20.16
CA ALA A 68 20.91 0.91 20.77
C ALA A 68 20.60 -0.58 20.92
N GLU A 69 20.11 -0.98 22.09
CA GLU A 69 19.68 -2.36 22.31
C GLU A 69 18.49 -2.71 21.40
N SER A 70 18.52 -3.92 20.86
CA SER A 70 17.44 -4.41 19.98
C SER A 70 16.14 -4.57 20.76
N LYS A 71 15.04 -4.14 20.15
CA LYS A 71 13.66 -4.32 20.65
C LYS A 71 13.01 -5.64 20.23
N SER A 72 13.70 -6.43 19.42
CA SER A 72 13.18 -7.71 18.95
C SER A 72 13.23 -8.75 20.06
N PHE A 73 12.08 -9.34 20.38
CA PHE A 73 11.97 -10.51 21.26
C PHE A 73 12.87 -11.65 20.79
N ALA A 74 12.84 -11.95 19.48
CA ALA A 74 13.67 -12.99 18.90
C ALA A 74 15.17 -12.72 19.07
N VAL A 75 15.64 -11.48 18.87
CA VAL A 75 17.06 -11.16 19.14
C VAL A 75 17.37 -11.27 20.65
N GLY A 76 16.44 -10.88 21.51
CA GLY A 76 16.54 -11.02 22.96
C GLY A 76 16.72 -12.47 23.40
N MET A 77 15.88 -13.38 22.91
CA MET A 77 15.84 -14.77 23.39
C MET A 77 17.16 -15.51 23.15
N PHE A 78 17.88 -15.24 22.04
CA PHE A 78 19.22 -15.79 21.78
C PHE A 78 20.27 -15.33 22.79
N LYS A 79 20.03 -14.20 23.47
CA LYS A 79 20.90 -13.65 24.53
C LYS A 79 20.43 -14.05 25.93
N GLY A 80 19.42 -14.93 26.06
CA GLY A 80 18.78 -15.21 27.34
C GLY A 80 18.02 -14.01 27.91
N GLN A 81 17.64 -13.05 27.07
CA GLN A 81 16.91 -11.83 27.45
C GLN A 81 15.45 -11.94 27.02
N LEU A 82 14.54 -11.46 27.86
CA LEU A 82 13.11 -11.45 27.58
C LEU A 82 12.67 -10.02 27.19
N THR A 83 12.89 -9.68 25.92
CA THR A 83 12.57 -8.35 25.36
C THR A 83 11.14 -8.34 24.82
N THR A 84 10.18 -7.77 25.56
CA THR A 84 8.74 -7.89 25.25
C THR A 84 8.13 -6.70 24.51
N ASP A 85 8.87 -5.62 24.26
CA ASP A 85 8.35 -4.35 23.72
C ASP A 85 7.54 -4.51 22.42
N GLN A 86 7.88 -5.49 21.58
CA GLN A 86 7.22 -5.76 20.28
C GLN A 86 6.21 -6.91 20.32
N VAL A 87 5.90 -7.45 21.50
CA VAL A 87 5.05 -8.65 21.66
C VAL A 87 3.90 -8.41 22.64
N PHE A 88 4.16 -7.78 23.79
CA PHE A 88 3.16 -7.60 24.85
C PHE A 88 2.93 -6.12 25.22
N PRO A 89 1.66 -5.68 25.34
CA PRO A 89 0.44 -6.39 24.95
C PRO A 89 0.36 -6.63 23.43
N TYR A 90 -0.55 -7.50 22.97
CA TYR A 90 -0.75 -7.72 21.54
C TYR A 90 -1.10 -6.37 20.87
N PRO A 91 -0.46 -6.02 19.74
CA PRO A 91 -0.56 -4.67 19.20
C PRO A 91 -1.92 -4.41 18.54
N SER A 92 -2.56 -3.31 18.96
CA SER A 92 -3.69 -2.68 18.25
C SER A 92 -3.21 -1.39 17.61
N VAL A 93 -3.15 -1.34 16.28
CA VAL A 93 -2.40 -0.29 15.55
C VAL A 93 -3.25 0.65 14.70
N LEU A 94 -4.50 0.30 14.44
CA LEU A 94 -5.39 1.11 13.59
C LEU A 94 -6.12 2.15 14.44
N ASN A 95 -6.22 3.38 13.93
CA ASN A 95 -7.14 4.37 14.47
C ASN A 95 -8.58 4.13 13.97
N GLU A 96 -9.52 4.95 14.43
CA GLU A 96 -10.94 4.81 14.10
C GLU A 96 -11.20 4.98 12.60
N GLU A 97 -10.57 5.98 11.96
CA GLU A 97 -10.74 6.25 10.54
C GLU A 97 -10.21 5.10 9.67
N GLN A 98 -9.02 4.58 10.00
CA GLN A 98 -8.42 3.43 9.32
C GLN A 98 -9.25 2.15 9.51
N THR A 99 -9.82 1.97 10.69
CA THR A 99 -10.69 0.83 11.00
C THR A 99 -11.98 0.91 10.19
N GLN A 100 -12.61 2.08 10.14
CA GLN A 100 -13.84 2.29 9.38
C GLN A 100 -13.59 2.14 7.88
N PHE A 101 -12.53 2.76 7.36
CA PHE A 101 -12.14 2.64 5.96
C PHE A 101 -11.84 1.18 5.56
N LEU A 102 -11.17 0.42 6.44
CA LEU A 102 -10.93 -1.00 6.18
C LEU A 102 -12.24 -1.81 6.11
N LYS A 103 -13.21 -1.54 6.98
CA LYS A 103 -14.52 -2.22 6.94
C LYS A 103 -15.25 -1.98 5.62
N GLU A 104 -15.17 -0.76 5.10
CA GLU A 104 -15.76 -0.38 3.80
C GLU A 104 -15.08 -1.06 2.61
N LEU A 105 -13.83 -1.49 2.75
CA LEU A 105 -13.11 -2.25 1.72
C LEU A 105 -13.33 -3.77 1.83
N VAL A 106 -13.50 -4.30 3.04
CA VAL A 106 -13.66 -5.74 3.26
C VAL A 106 -14.89 -6.28 2.55
N GLU A 107 -16.04 -5.61 2.66
CA GLU A 107 -17.30 -6.07 2.06
C GLU A 107 -17.23 -6.21 0.52
N PRO A 108 -16.81 -5.18 -0.24
CA PRO A 108 -16.77 -5.29 -1.69
C PRO A 108 -15.69 -6.26 -2.16
N VAL A 109 -14.56 -6.39 -1.45
CA VAL A 109 -13.52 -7.38 -1.77
C VAL A 109 -14.04 -8.79 -1.54
N SER A 110 -14.69 -9.07 -0.40
CA SER A 110 -15.31 -10.37 -0.13
C SER A 110 -16.34 -10.73 -1.22
N ARG A 111 -17.27 -9.82 -1.50
CA ARG A 111 -18.29 -10.05 -2.53
C ARG A 111 -17.70 -10.28 -3.91
N PHE A 112 -16.62 -9.59 -4.27
CA PHE A 112 -15.94 -9.82 -5.54
C PHE A 112 -15.45 -11.27 -5.66
N PHE A 113 -14.81 -11.80 -4.62
CA PHE A 113 -14.33 -13.19 -4.62
C PHE A 113 -15.44 -14.24 -4.45
N GLU A 114 -16.58 -13.86 -3.87
CA GLU A 114 -17.76 -14.73 -3.71
C GLU A 114 -18.63 -14.81 -4.97
N GLU A 115 -18.79 -13.68 -5.68
CA GLU A 115 -19.78 -13.53 -6.76
C GLU A 115 -19.16 -13.45 -8.16
N VAL A 116 -17.90 -13.03 -8.29
CA VAL A 116 -17.25 -12.78 -9.60
C VAL A 116 -16.12 -13.77 -9.87
N ASN A 117 -15.21 -13.98 -8.92
CA ASN A 117 -14.09 -14.90 -9.13
C ASN A 117 -14.55 -16.36 -9.08
N ASP A 118 -14.10 -17.16 -10.04
CA ASP A 118 -14.21 -18.62 -10.00
C ASP A 118 -12.80 -19.24 -9.94
N PRO A 119 -12.34 -19.71 -8.76
CA PRO A 119 -10.98 -20.23 -8.60
C PRO A 119 -10.76 -21.54 -9.36
N ALA A 120 -11.77 -22.40 -9.47
CA ALA A 120 -11.64 -23.67 -10.20
C ALA A 120 -11.51 -23.42 -11.70
N LYS A 121 -12.17 -22.38 -12.21
CA LYS A 121 -12.04 -21.97 -13.60
C LYS A 121 -10.70 -21.32 -13.92
N ASN A 122 -10.18 -20.46 -13.03
CA ASN A 122 -8.83 -19.91 -13.16
C ASN A 122 -7.77 -21.02 -13.22
N ASP A 123 -7.89 -22.02 -12.35
CA ASP A 123 -7.01 -23.20 -12.34
C ASP A 123 -7.10 -23.97 -13.66
N ALA A 124 -8.31 -24.30 -14.13
CA ALA A 124 -8.53 -25.02 -15.39
C ALA A 124 -8.04 -24.27 -16.63
N LEU A 125 -8.05 -22.93 -16.61
CA LEU A 125 -7.54 -22.08 -17.70
C LEU A 125 -6.04 -21.82 -17.60
N GLU A 126 -5.41 -22.16 -16.47
CA GLU A 126 -4.03 -21.80 -16.13
C GLU A 126 -3.76 -20.29 -16.18
N MET A 127 -4.81 -19.48 -16.02
CA MET A 127 -4.76 -18.01 -16.02
C MET A 127 -6.00 -17.43 -15.33
N VAL A 128 -5.87 -16.19 -14.86
CA VAL A 128 -7.02 -15.46 -14.30
C VAL A 128 -7.97 -15.06 -15.43
N GLU A 129 -9.25 -15.35 -15.28
CA GLU A 129 -10.27 -14.95 -16.25
C GLU A 129 -10.27 -13.44 -16.50
N GLU A 130 -10.49 -13.02 -17.75
CA GLU A 130 -10.44 -11.60 -18.13
C GLU A 130 -11.44 -10.73 -17.34
N THR A 131 -12.65 -11.24 -17.09
CA THR A 131 -13.65 -10.53 -16.26
C THR A 131 -13.15 -10.30 -14.84
N THR A 132 -12.56 -11.33 -14.23
CA THR A 132 -11.93 -11.23 -12.91
C THR A 132 -10.75 -10.26 -12.96
N TRP A 133 -9.90 -10.35 -13.98
CA TRP A 133 -8.73 -9.51 -14.15
C TRP A 133 -9.08 -8.02 -14.20
N GLN A 134 -10.06 -7.65 -15.03
CA GLN A 134 -10.53 -6.26 -15.13
C GLN A 134 -11.22 -5.81 -13.84
N GLY A 135 -12.04 -6.67 -13.24
CA GLY A 135 -12.69 -6.37 -11.96
C GLY A 135 -11.68 -6.09 -10.83
N LEU A 136 -10.58 -6.83 -10.75
CA LEU A 136 -9.50 -6.59 -9.79
C LEU A 136 -8.81 -5.23 -10.01
N LYS A 137 -8.68 -4.78 -11.26
CA LYS A 137 -8.15 -3.44 -11.59
C LYS A 137 -9.11 -2.35 -11.12
N GLU A 138 -10.40 -2.49 -11.41
CA GLU A 138 -11.43 -1.54 -10.98
C GLU A 138 -11.56 -1.45 -9.45
N LEU A 139 -11.37 -2.58 -8.75
CA LEU A 139 -11.36 -2.66 -7.29
C LEU A 139 -10.12 -2.00 -6.65
N GLY A 140 -9.10 -1.66 -7.44
CA GLY A 140 -7.84 -1.11 -6.96
C GLY A 140 -6.89 -2.16 -6.35
N ALA A 141 -7.11 -3.44 -6.61
CA ALA A 141 -6.40 -4.55 -5.98
C ALA A 141 -4.89 -4.62 -6.31
N PHE A 142 -4.46 -3.94 -7.38
CA PHE A 142 -3.05 -3.86 -7.79
C PHE A 142 -2.23 -2.83 -7.01
N GLY A 143 -2.89 -1.91 -6.31
CA GLY A 143 -2.28 -0.73 -5.68
C GLY A 143 -2.57 -0.57 -4.20
N LEU A 144 -2.81 -1.66 -3.46
CA LEU A 144 -3.35 -1.58 -2.09
C LEU A 144 -2.47 -0.76 -1.14
N GLN A 145 -1.14 -0.90 -1.23
CA GLN A 145 -0.19 -0.18 -0.36
C GLN A 145 0.39 1.09 -1.00
N VAL A 146 0.04 1.40 -2.25
CA VAL A 146 0.51 2.63 -2.91
C VAL A 146 -0.23 3.82 -2.29
N PRO A 147 0.45 4.92 -1.90
CA PRO A 147 -0.23 6.10 -1.34
C PRO A 147 -1.30 6.66 -2.28
N SER A 148 -2.38 7.19 -1.73
CA SER A 148 -3.51 7.70 -2.51
C SER A 148 -3.12 8.87 -3.42
N GLU A 149 -2.19 9.72 -2.99
CA GLU A 149 -1.61 10.79 -3.80
C GLU A 149 -0.81 10.30 -5.03
N LEU A 150 -0.46 9.02 -5.05
CA LEU A 150 0.22 8.32 -6.15
C LEU A 150 -0.70 7.33 -6.85
N GLY A 151 -2.03 7.42 -6.64
CA GLY A 151 -3.03 6.64 -7.36
C GLY A 151 -3.35 5.27 -6.78
N GLY A 152 -2.92 4.97 -5.54
CA GLY A 152 -3.27 3.72 -4.85
C GLY A 152 -4.33 3.86 -3.77
N VAL A 153 -4.54 2.79 -3.00
CA VAL A 153 -5.53 2.75 -1.90
C VAL A 153 -4.97 3.32 -0.59
N GLY A 154 -3.65 3.24 -0.38
CA GLY A 154 -2.99 3.84 0.78
C GLY A 154 -3.04 3.03 2.06
N LEU A 155 -3.18 1.70 1.98
CA LEU A 155 -3.29 0.83 3.14
C LEU A 155 -1.97 0.63 3.88
N CYS A 156 -2.03 0.64 5.21
CA CYS A 156 -0.92 0.18 6.05
C CYS A 156 -0.80 -1.36 6.02
N ASN A 157 0.29 -1.92 6.58
CA ASN A 157 0.52 -3.36 6.55
C ASN A 157 -0.60 -4.19 7.20
N THR A 158 -1.21 -3.71 8.29
CA THR A 158 -2.31 -4.44 8.96
C THR A 158 -3.61 -4.43 8.13
N GLN A 159 -3.94 -3.29 7.52
CA GLN A 159 -5.08 -3.21 6.59
C GLN A 159 -4.85 -4.09 5.35
N TYR A 160 -3.64 -4.04 4.80
CA TYR A 160 -3.23 -4.89 3.67
C TYR A 160 -3.37 -6.38 4.03
N ALA A 161 -2.86 -6.80 5.19
CA ALA A 161 -2.99 -8.18 5.66
C ALA A 161 -4.45 -8.64 5.73
N ARG A 162 -5.36 -7.78 6.23
CA ARG A 162 -6.80 -8.10 6.32
C ARG A 162 -7.48 -8.28 4.96
N LEU A 163 -7.00 -7.64 3.89
CA LEU A 163 -7.52 -7.90 2.55
C LEU A 163 -6.83 -9.11 1.89
N VAL A 164 -5.53 -9.29 2.13
CA VAL A 164 -4.78 -10.45 1.63
C VAL A 164 -5.32 -11.77 2.20
N GLU A 165 -5.78 -11.80 3.45
CA GLU A 165 -6.40 -13.03 4.00
C GLU A 165 -7.70 -13.41 3.26
N ILE A 166 -8.45 -12.43 2.73
CA ILE A 166 -9.65 -12.70 1.90
C ILE A 166 -9.20 -13.35 0.60
N VAL A 167 -8.23 -12.77 -0.09
CA VAL A 167 -7.70 -13.36 -1.34
C VAL A 167 -7.18 -14.77 -1.08
N GLY A 168 -6.42 -14.97 -0.01
CA GLY A 168 -5.88 -16.29 0.36
C GLY A 168 -6.92 -17.32 0.78
N MET A 169 -8.07 -16.88 1.29
CA MET A 169 -9.21 -17.74 1.61
C MET A 169 -9.92 -18.26 0.36
N HIS A 170 -9.95 -17.47 -0.72
CA HIS A 170 -10.71 -17.77 -1.93
C HIS A 170 -9.86 -18.33 -3.08
N ASP A 171 -8.73 -17.70 -3.40
CA ASP A 171 -7.94 -18.03 -4.59
C ASP A 171 -6.46 -17.63 -4.43
N LEU A 172 -5.61 -18.63 -4.20
CA LEU A 172 -4.17 -18.44 -4.07
C LEU A 172 -3.47 -18.17 -5.41
N GLY A 173 -4.04 -18.58 -6.56
CA GLY A 173 -3.48 -18.28 -7.88
C GLY A 173 -3.58 -16.78 -8.19
N VAL A 174 -4.74 -16.20 -7.93
CA VAL A 174 -4.94 -14.73 -7.95
C VAL A 174 -4.06 -14.06 -6.90
N GLY A 175 -4.02 -14.61 -5.68
CA GLY A 175 -3.18 -14.10 -4.59
C GLY A 175 -1.70 -13.99 -4.94
N ILE A 176 -1.13 -15.02 -5.60
CA ILE A 176 0.25 -15.00 -6.05
C ILE A 176 0.45 -13.98 -7.16
N THR A 177 -0.47 -13.85 -8.11
CA THR A 177 -0.35 -12.85 -9.18
C THR A 177 -0.30 -11.42 -8.62
N LEU A 178 -1.24 -11.08 -7.73
CA LEU A 178 -1.28 -9.77 -7.06
C LEU A 178 -0.09 -9.56 -6.11
N GLY A 179 0.32 -10.61 -5.40
CA GLY A 179 1.46 -10.59 -4.48
C GLY A 179 2.79 -10.40 -5.19
N ALA A 180 3.04 -11.15 -6.26
CA ALA A 180 4.21 -11.01 -7.11
C ALA A 180 4.31 -9.58 -7.67
N HIS A 181 3.18 -9.00 -8.05
CA HIS A 181 3.08 -7.62 -8.50
C HIS A 181 3.47 -6.60 -7.41
N GLN A 182 2.78 -6.59 -6.26
CA GLN A 182 2.89 -5.49 -5.29
C GLN A 182 3.67 -5.81 -4.00
N SER A 183 3.65 -7.07 -3.54
CA SER A 183 4.37 -7.48 -2.34
C SER A 183 5.88 -7.46 -2.58
N ILE A 184 6.32 -7.82 -3.80
CA ILE A 184 7.74 -7.88 -4.19
C ILE A 184 8.07 -7.13 -5.48
N GLY A 185 7.24 -7.21 -6.53
CA GLY A 185 7.56 -6.72 -7.87
C GLY A 185 7.92 -5.24 -7.90
N PHE A 186 7.00 -4.35 -7.51
CA PHE A 186 7.31 -2.93 -7.39
C PHE A 186 7.66 -2.47 -5.97
N LYS A 187 7.68 -3.37 -4.99
CA LYS A 187 7.92 -3.02 -3.57
C LYS A 187 9.24 -2.27 -3.39
N GLY A 188 10.26 -2.58 -4.19
CA GLY A 188 11.52 -1.83 -4.21
C GLY A 188 11.35 -0.34 -4.53
N ILE A 189 10.40 0.04 -5.39
CA ILE A 189 10.10 1.45 -5.71
C ILE A 189 9.44 2.14 -4.50
N LEU A 190 8.54 1.47 -3.79
CA LEU A 190 7.93 2.03 -2.57
C LEU A 190 8.98 2.29 -1.48
N LEU A 191 9.86 1.31 -1.23
CA LEU A 191 10.84 1.37 -0.14
C LEU A 191 12.06 2.23 -0.48
N PHE A 192 12.58 2.12 -1.70
CA PHE A 192 13.89 2.68 -2.08
C PHE A 192 13.82 3.66 -3.26
N GLY A 193 12.66 3.81 -3.89
CA GLY A 193 12.50 4.71 -5.04
C GLY A 193 12.67 6.18 -4.64
N THR A 194 13.40 6.92 -5.47
CA THR A 194 13.44 8.38 -5.45
C THR A 194 12.05 8.96 -5.70
N LYS A 195 11.83 10.24 -5.34
CA LYS A 195 10.58 10.95 -5.65
C LYS A 195 10.21 10.85 -7.13
N ALA A 196 11.18 11.06 -8.02
CA ALA A 196 10.98 10.98 -9.47
C ALA A 196 10.57 9.57 -9.93
N GLN A 197 11.17 8.50 -9.38
CA GLN A 197 10.77 7.13 -9.70
C GLN A 197 9.35 6.83 -9.19
N LYS A 198 9.03 7.24 -7.97
CA LYS A 198 7.70 7.03 -7.37
C LYS A 198 6.61 7.69 -8.21
N GLU A 199 6.77 8.98 -8.53
CA GLU A 199 5.82 9.75 -9.35
C GLU A 199 5.68 9.20 -10.77
N LYS A 200 6.77 8.67 -11.36
CA LYS A 200 6.75 8.12 -12.72
C LYS A 200 6.07 6.75 -12.82
N TYR A 201 6.30 5.87 -11.85
CA TYR A 201 5.95 4.45 -11.98
C TYR A 201 4.73 4.04 -11.16
N LEU A 202 4.58 4.52 -9.91
CA LEU A 202 3.56 4.00 -9.00
C LEU A 202 2.11 4.22 -9.46
N PRO A 203 1.73 5.35 -10.10
CA PRO A 203 0.36 5.53 -10.59
C PRO A 203 -0.07 4.47 -11.62
N LYS A 204 0.86 4.07 -12.50
CA LYS A 204 0.59 3.04 -13.53
C LYS A 204 0.53 1.65 -12.93
N LEU A 205 1.40 1.38 -11.96
CA LEU A 205 1.44 0.10 -11.25
C LEU A 205 0.19 -0.09 -10.40
N ALA A 206 -0.23 0.94 -9.66
CA ALA A 206 -1.40 0.87 -8.78
C ALA A 206 -2.72 0.56 -9.52
N SER A 207 -2.84 1.04 -10.76
CA SER A 207 -3.99 0.76 -11.64
C SER A 207 -3.78 -0.44 -12.56
N ALA A 208 -2.56 -1.00 -12.61
CA ALA A 208 -2.08 -1.91 -13.66
C ALA A 208 -2.27 -1.39 -15.10
N LEU A 209 -2.35 -0.07 -15.29
CA LEU A 209 -2.66 0.55 -16.58
C LEU A 209 -1.68 1.68 -16.93
N SER A 210 -1.45 1.86 -18.22
CA SER A 210 -0.66 2.96 -18.78
C SER A 210 -1.19 3.38 -20.16
N PRO A 211 -0.76 4.54 -20.71
CA PRO A 211 -1.17 4.98 -22.05
C PRO A 211 -0.83 4.00 -23.17
N THR A 212 0.13 3.09 -22.95
CA THR A 212 0.59 2.10 -23.92
C THR A 212 0.06 0.69 -23.65
N GLY A 213 -0.88 0.55 -22.71
CA GLY A 213 -1.44 -0.74 -22.29
C GLY A 213 -1.15 -1.07 -20.83
N GLU A 214 -1.28 -2.33 -20.50
CA GLU A 214 -1.13 -2.85 -19.14
C GLU A 214 0.29 -2.69 -18.58
N THR A 215 0.41 -2.41 -17.29
CA THR A 215 1.71 -2.32 -16.60
C THR A 215 1.68 -3.12 -15.30
N VAL A 216 2.12 -4.38 -15.39
CA VAL A 216 2.25 -5.29 -14.25
C VAL A 216 3.75 -5.46 -13.92
N ALA A 217 4.11 -5.32 -12.64
CA ALA A 217 5.46 -5.59 -12.16
C ALA A 217 5.72 -7.08 -11.90
N ALA A 218 7.00 -7.46 -12.01
CA ALA A 218 7.53 -8.75 -11.61
C ALA A 218 8.84 -8.54 -10.84
N PHE A 219 9.21 -9.51 -9.99
CA PHE A 219 10.48 -9.53 -9.27
C PHE A 219 11.39 -10.59 -9.88
N CYS A 220 12.43 -10.15 -10.62
CA CYS A 220 13.31 -11.04 -11.37
C CYS A 220 14.64 -11.21 -10.63
N LEU A 221 14.69 -12.19 -9.73
CA LEU A 221 15.91 -12.53 -8.97
C LEU A 221 16.44 -13.94 -9.30
N THR A 222 15.56 -14.93 -9.40
CA THR A 222 15.96 -16.32 -9.66
C THR A 222 16.61 -16.46 -11.03
N GLU A 223 17.74 -17.19 -11.08
CA GLU A 223 18.51 -17.48 -12.29
C GLU A 223 18.77 -19.00 -12.41
N PRO A 224 19.12 -19.52 -13.60
CA PRO A 224 19.33 -20.97 -13.80
C PRO A 224 20.55 -21.60 -13.10
N SER A 225 21.56 -20.80 -12.71
CA SER A 225 22.89 -21.26 -12.27
C SER A 225 22.91 -21.93 -10.90
#